data_AF-A0AAN6Y8R2-F1
#
_entry.id   AF-A0AAN6Y8R2-F1
#
_cell.length_a   1.000
_cell.length_b   1.000
_cell.length_c   1.000
_cell.angle_alpha   90.00
_cell.angle_beta   90.00
_cell.angle_gamma   90.00
#
_symmetry.space_group_name_H-M   'P 1'
#
loop_
_entity.id
_entity.type
_entity.pdbx_description
1 polymer ?
#
loop_
_entity_poly.entity_id
_entity_poly.type
_entity_poly.pdbx_seq_one_letter_code
_entity_poly.pdbx_strand_id
1 'polypeptide(L)'
;MSAVIGSSGPPPPGSDPANRSIATISRIASNYQIRTSTLSQNTAKLSSPILLQRTVAYDVGTNPPRSSGNNNLHQNMADKNGRRRRSSSILQVYHEPLEPIEQLSDQSALPNLNANWVNAKGAWAIHLVLIVCLKVLYDVIPGVSQETSWTLTNISYMFGSYIMFHHVRGVPFEFNGGAYDNLNMWEQIDDGAQYTPAKKFLLSVPIALFLLSTHYTHYDLVYFTINFLAVLAVVIPKLPFSHRMRVGLFSGVPED
;
A
#
# COMPACT_ATOMS: atom_id res chain seq x y z
N MET A 1 -83.09 34.33 37.22
CA MET A 1 -82.55 35.33 38.18
C MET A 1 -81.38 34.67 38.88
N SER A 2 -80.15 35.14 38.88
CA SER A 2 -79.52 36.35 38.36
C SER A 2 -78.02 36.04 38.21
N ALA A 3 -77.39 36.70 37.25
CA ALA A 3 -75.94 36.70 37.07
C ALA A 3 -75.23 37.36 38.26
N VAL A 4 -74.04 36.85 38.60
CA VAL A 4 -73.04 37.59 39.38
C VAL A 4 -71.73 37.53 38.63
N ILE A 5 -71.30 38.72 38.20
CA ILE A 5 -70.03 39.04 37.55
C ILE A 5 -68.98 39.17 38.66
N GLY A 6 -67.84 38.49 38.51
CA GLY A 6 -66.68 38.58 39.41
C GLY A 6 -65.42 38.95 38.63
N SER A 7 -64.79 40.04 39.05
CA SER A 7 -63.69 40.80 38.44
C SER A 7 -62.37 40.04 38.26
N SER A 8 -61.72 40.26 37.12
CA SER A 8 -60.34 39.85 36.81
C SER A 8 -59.29 40.68 37.59
N GLY A 9 -58.50 40.02 38.43
CA GLY A 9 -57.26 40.58 38.99
C GLY A 9 -56.09 40.49 38.00
N PRO A 10 -55.04 41.32 38.15
CA PRO A 10 -53.90 41.30 37.24
C PRO A 10 -53.07 40.01 37.37
N PRO A 11 -52.52 39.47 36.26
CA PRO A 11 -51.71 38.25 36.30
C PRO A 11 -50.35 38.50 36.98
N PRO A 12 -49.78 37.47 37.63
CA PRO A 12 -48.49 37.57 38.31
C PRO A 12 -47.34 37.82 37.31
N PRO A 13 -46.30 38.57 37.71
CA PRO A 13 -45.23 38.98 36.81
C PRO A 13 -44.35 37.77 36.44
N GLY A 14 -44.28 37.44 35.15
CA GLY A 14 -43.38 36.39 34.65
C GLY A 14 -43.86 35.59 33.43
N SER A 15 -45.05 35.86 32.88
CA SER A 15 -45.59 35.12 31.74
C SER A 15 -45.34 35.78 30.38
N ASP A 16 -44.18 36.41 30.19
CA ASP A 16 -43.82 37.03 28.90
C ASP A 16 -43.09 36.00 28.01
N PRO A 17 -43.66 35.59 26.85
CA PRO A 17 -43.06 34.59 25.97
C PRO A 17 -41.71 35.02 25.38
N ALA A 18 -41.38 36.32 25.41
CA ALA A 18 -40.09 36.84 24.94
C ALA A 18 -38.91 36.38 25.82
N ASN A 19 -39.11 36.12 27.11
CA ASN A 19 -38.02 35.80 28.04
C ASN A 19 -37.63 34.30 28.05
N ARG A 20 -38.47 33.42 27.48
CA ARG A 20 -38.17 31.99 27.31
C ARG A 20 -37.21 31.71 26.15
N SER A 21 -37.17 32.58 25.14
CA SER A 21 -36.26 32.41 24.00
C SER A 21 -34.81 32.72 24.39
N ILE A 22 -34.59 33.74 25.21
CA ILE A 22 -33.24 34.16 25.65
C ILE A 22 -32.58 33.11 26.55
N ALA A 23 -33.34 32.48 27.46
CA ALA A 23 -32.84 31.40 28.31
C ALA A 23 -32.49 30.12 27.52
N THR A 24 -33.14 29.89 26.37
CA THR A 24 -32.86 28.73 25.51
C THR A 24 -31.66 28.98 24.61
N ILE A 25 -31.49 30.20 24.10
CA ILE A 25 -30.32 30.60 23.28
C ILE A 25 -29.04 30.64 24.14
N SER A 26 -29.11 31.08 25.40
CA SER A 26 -27.98 31.05 26.33
C SER A 26 -27.46 29.63 26.60
N ARG A 27 -28.36 28.63 26.67
CA ARG A 27 -27.99 27.20 26.88
C ARG A 27 -27.41 26.52 25.64
N ILE A 28 -27.68 27.06 24.44
CA ILE A 28 -27.11 26.53 23.18
C ILE A 28 -25.72 27.13 22.95
N ALA A 29 -25.50 28.40 23.30
CA ALA A 29 -24.17 29.03 23.23
C ALA A 29 -23.16 28.42 24.23
N SER A 30 -23.59 28.08 25.45
CA SER A 30 -22.71 27.45 26.45
C SER A 30 -22.24 26.04 26.06
N ASN A 31 -22.98 25.33 25.21
CA ASN A 31 -22.59 23.99 24.76
C ASN A 31 -21.68 24.00 23.53
N TYR A 32 -21.61 25.11 22.78
CA TYR A 32 -20.64 25.28 21.70
C TYR A 32 -19.26 25.71 22.20
N GLN A 33 -19.19 26.44 23.32
CA GLN A 33 -17.91 26.85 23.94
C GLN A 33 -17.20 25.75 24.76
N ILE A 34 -17.89 24.66 25.11
CA ILE A 34 -17.29 23.54 25.86
C ILE A 34 -16.64 22.48 24.92
N ARG A 35 -16.87 22.54 23.60
CA ARG A 35 -16.25 21.62 22.62
C ARG A 35 -15.05 22.21 21.88
N THR A 36 -14.43 23.25 22.41
CA THR A 36 -13.17 23.82 21.88
C THR A 36 -12.21 24.18 23.01
N SER A 37 -11.89 23.22 23.88
CA SER A 37 -10.78 23.36 24.83
C SER A 37 -10.29 22.01 25.35
N THR A 38 -9.68 21.22 24.48
CA THR A 38 -8.69 20.21 24.88
C THR A 38 -7.50 20.28 23.93
N LEU A 39 -6.89 21.46 23.82
CA LEU A 39 -5.47 21.56 23.42
C LEU A 39 -4.68 21.66 24.73
N SER A 40 -4.45 20.51 25.36
CA SER A 40 -3.49 20.42 26.45
C SER A 40 -2.10 20.57 25.83
N GLN A 41 -1.45 21.68 26.14
CA GLN A 41 -0.01 21.85 25.99
C GLN A 41 0.68 20.68 26.69
N ASN A 42 1.25 19.76 25.90
CA ASN A 42 2.35 18.94 26.36
C ASN A 42 3.60 19.52 25.72
N THR A 43 4.37 20.15 26.59
CA THR A 43 5.75 20.61 26.42
C THR A 43 6.54 19.67 25.50
N ALA A 44 7.03 20.23 24.40
CA ALA A 44 8.08 19.62 23.59
C ALA A 44 9.31 19.37 24.49
N LYS A 45 9.51 18.13 24.91
CA LYS A 45 10.84 17.65 25.29
C LYS A 45 11.60 17.41 24.00
N LEU A 46 12.38 18.41 23.58
CA LEU A 46 13.49 18.19 22.65
C LEU A 46 14.36 17.07 23.23
N SER A 47 14.26 15.89 22.63
CA SER A 47 15.20 14.81 22.84
C SER A 47 15.97 14.70 21.53
N SER A 48 17.19 15.20 21.56
CA SER A 48 18.13 15.20 20.44
C SER A 48 18.23 13.81 19.82
N PRO A 49 18.14 13.63 18.49
CA PRO A 49 18.65 12.42 17.88
C PRO A 49 20.17 12.44 18.02
N ILE A 50 20.70 11.41 18.67
CA ILE A 50 22.12 11.08 18.73
C ILE A 50 22.62 10.96 17.29
N LEU A 51 23.30 12.00 16.80
CA LEU A 51 24.13 11.94 15.61
C LEU A 51 25.32 11.04 15.92
N LEU A 52 25.24 9.77 15.49
CA LEU A 52 26.42 8.94 15.31
C LEU A 52 27.21 9.51 14.13
N GLN A 53 28.04 10.49 14.40
CA GLN A 53 29.02 11.02 13.47
C GLN A 53 30.11 9.95 13.30
N ARG A 54 29.94 9.07 12.31
CA ARG A 54 31.00 8.18 11.85
C ARG A 54 32.03 9.05 11.13
N THR A 55 33.08 9.44 11.84
CA THR A 55 34.26 10.09 11.27
C THR A 55 34.86 9.18 10.20
N VAL A 56 34.70 9.54 8.94
CA VAL A 56 35.49 8.99 7.83
C VAL A 56 36.72 9.88 7.70
N ALA A 57 37.85 9.39 8.19
CA ALA A 57 39.13 10.03 7.95
C ALA A 57 39.53 9.78 6.49
N TYR A 58 39.72 10.86 5.73
CA TYR A 58 40.38 10.81 4.42
C TYR A 58 41.88 10.92 4.66
N ASP A 59 42.61 9.81 4.53
CA ASP A 59 44.07 9.86 4.43
C ASP A 59 44.44 10.45 3.07
N VAL A 60 44.83 11.72 3.08
CA VAL A 60 45.50 12.40 1.97
C VAL A 60 46.95 11.90 1.94
N GLY A 61 47.17 10.80 1.21
CA GLY A 61 48.51 10.29 0.89
C GLY A 61 49.05 10.97 -0.37
N THR A 62 49.82 12.04 -0.20
CA THR A 62 50.61 12.64 -1.29
C THR A 62 51.90 11.83 -1.51
N ASN A 63 52.17 11.40 -2.75
CA ASN A 63 53.53 11.13 -3.24
C ASN A 63 53.64 11.36 -4.78
N PRO A 64 54.84 11.74 -5.27
CA PRO A 64 55.01 12.64 -6.44
C PRO A 64 55.19 11.92 -7.80
N PRO A 65 55.23 12.64 -8.94
CA PRO A 65 55.27 12.03 -10.27
C PRO A 65 56.71 11.76 -10.74
N ARG A 66 56.93 10.67 -11.50
CA ARG A 66 58.17 10.50 -12.27
C ARG A 66 57.98 9.69 -13.57
N SER A 67 57.95 10.46 -14.66
CA SER A 67 58.59 10.29 -15.98
C SER A 67 58.94 8.88 -16.53
N SER A 68 58.32 8.59 -17.69
CA SER A 68 58.90 8.14 -18.98
C SER A 68 59.91 6.99 -19.05
N GLY A 69 59.58 5.95 -19.84
CA GLY A 69 60.52 4.95 -20.34
C GLY A 69 59.85 3.88 -21.20
N ASN A 70 60.28 3.77 -22.45
CA ASN A 70 59.70 2.98 -23.54
C ASN A 70 60.18 1.50 -23.55
N ASN A 71 59.45 0.66 -24.30
CA ASN A 71 59.88 -0.54 -25.04
C ASN A 71 59.78 -1.98 -24.44
N ASN A 72 59.10 -2.80 -25.25
CA ASN A 72 59.39 -4.19 -25.67
C ASN A 72 58.87 -5.41 -24.86
N LEU A 73 57.88 -6.06 -25.50
CA LEU A 73 57.85 -7.46 -25.97
C LEU A 73 58.02 -8.64 -24.99
N HIS A 74 57.13 -9.61 -25.22
CA HIS A 74 57.13 -11.03 -24.82
C HIS A 74 56.72 -11.38 -23.38
N GLN A 75 55.47 -11.82 -23.22
CA GLN A 75 55.25 -13.19 -22.76
C GLN A 75 53.86 -13.71 -23.17
N ASN A 76 53.89 -14.66 -24.11
CA ASN A 76 52.88 -15.71 -24.18
C ASN A 76 52.91 -16.47 -22.85
N MET A 77 51.89 -16.28 -22.03
CA MET A 77 51.54 -17.26 -21.01
C MET A 77 50.03 -17.44 -21.02
N ALA A 78 49.66 -18.69 -21.26
CA ALA A 78 48.30 -19.17 -21.34
C ALA A 78 47.56 -18.87 -20.04
N ASP A 79 46.73 -17.84 -20.04
CA ASP A 79 45.67 -17.72 -19.05
C ASP A 79 44.49 -18.59 -19.49
N LYS A 80 44.71 -19.89 -19.36
CA LYS A 80 43.68 -20.93 -19.22
C LYS A 80 43.02 -20.83 -17.84
N ASN A 81 42.74 -19.61 -17.37
CA ASN A 81 41.84 -19.42 -16.26
C ASN A 81 40.44 -19.44 -16.84
N GLY A 82 39.84 -20.64 -16.80
CA GLY A 82 38.41 -20.81 -17.00
C GLY A 82 37.70 -19.72 -16.21
N ARG A 83 37.13 -18.75 -16.94
CA ARG A 83 36.05 -17.91 -16.46
C ARG A 83 35.05 -18.89 -15.90
N ARG A 84 35.10 -19.12 -14.57
CA ARG A 84 34.06 -19.80 -13.84
C ARG A 84 32.82 -18.99 -14.19
N ARG A 85 32.04 -19.49 -15.15
CA ARG A 85 30.70 -18.99 -15.46
C ARG A 85 30.03 -18.95 -14.09
N ARG A 86 29.90 -17.75 -13.49
CA ARG A 86 29.07 -17.57 -12.30
C ARG A 86 27.74 -18.13 -12.71
N SER A 87 27.31 -19.22 -12.06
CA SER A 87 26.03 -19.84 -12.33
C SER A 87 24.99 -18.73 -12.31
N SER A 88 24.44 -18.40 -13.48
CA SER A 88 23.39 -17.41 -13.59
C SER A 88 22.21 -17.98 -12.82
N SER A 89 21.96 -17.46 -11.62
CA SER A 89 20.79 -17.86 -10.85
C SER A 89 19.57 -17.54 -11.71
N ILE A 90 18.81 -18.56 -12.08
CA ILE A 90 17.58 -18.39 -12.87
C ILE A 90 16.59 -17.48 -12.15
N LEU A 91 16.70 -17.43 -10.82
CA LEU A 91 15.92 -16.61 -9.92
C LEU A 91 16.87 -15.68 -9.15
N GLN A 92 16.89 -14.40 -9.50
CA GLN A 92 17.56 -13.39 -8.70
C GLN A 92 16.51 -12.70 -7.82
N VAL A 93 16.66 -12.86 -6.51
CA VAL A 93 15.92 -12.06 -5.54
C VAL A 93 16.82 -10.90 -5.14
N TYR A 94 16.41 -9.69 -5.50
CA TYR A 94 17.08 -8.45 -5.09
C TYR A 94 16.10 -7.60 -4.28
N HIS A 95 16.65 -6.91 -3.29
CA HIS A 95 15.91 -5.95 -2.49
C HIS A 95 16.18 -4.56 -3.05
N GLU A 96 15.14 -3.89 -3.53
CA GLU A 96 15.25 -2.53 -4.06
C GLU A 96 15.78 -1.58 -2.96
N PRO A 97 16.73 -0.68 -3.28
CA PRO A 97 17.27 0.21 -2.27
C PRO A 97 16.17 1.15 -1.78
N LEU A 98 16.37 1.75 -0.60
CA LEU A 98 15.44 2.76 -0.09
C LEU A 98 15.49 3.99 -1.00
N GLU A 99 14.33 4.62 -1.25
CA GLU A 99 14.30 5.83 -2.08
C GLU A 99 15.17 6.94 -1.43
N PRO A 100 15.94 7.71 -2.23
CA PRO A 100 16.54 8.97 -1.81
C PRO A 100 15.59 9.88 -1.03
N ILE A 101 16.16 10.68 -0.12
CA ILE A 101 15.40 11.61 0.73
C ILE A 101 14.56 12.59 -0.10
N GLU A 102 15.05 12.99 -1.27
CA GLU A 102 14.33 13.86 -2.20
C GLU A 102 13.04 13.22 -2.71
N GLN A 103 13.11 11.96 -3.16
CA GLN A 103 11.92 11.22 -3.61
C GLN A 103 10.94 10.97 -2.46
N LEU A 104 11.42 10.72 -1.24
CA LEU A 104 10.54 10.62 -0.06
C LEU A 104 9.85 11.96 0.25
N SER A 105 10.58 13.07 0.11
CA SER A 105 10.03 14.43 0.24
C SER A 105 8.93 14.66 -0.79
N ASP A 106 9.18 14.29 -2.05
CA ASP A 106 8.22 14.44 -3.15
C ASP A 106 6.97 13.56 -2.94
N GLN A 107 7.14 12.32 -2.48
CA GLN A 107 6.02 11.44 -2.08
C GLN A 107 5.18 12.03 -0.95
N SER A 108 5.80 12.76 -0.02
CA SER A 108 5.11 13.37 1.13
C SER A 108 4.44 14.70 0.79
N ALA A 109 4.84 15.36 -0.31
CA ALA A 109 4.38 16.69 -0.66
C ALA A 109 2.94 16.68 -1.23
N LEU A 110 2.54 15.61 -1.91
CA LEU A 110 1.25 15.50 -2.58
C LEU A 110 0.58 14.14 -2.33
N PRO A 111 -0.77 14.09 -2.25
CA PRO A 111 -1.48 12.83 -2.08
C PRO A 111 -1.40 11.96 -3.34
N ASN A 112 -1.09 10.66 -3.17
CA ASN A 112 -0.99 9.73 -4.30
C ASN A 112 -2.36 9.29 -4.87
N LEU A 113 -2.88 10.05 -5.84
CA LEU A 113 -4.15 9.73 -6.50
C LEU A 113 -4.16 8.37 -7.22
N ASN A 114 -3.00 7.85 -7.64
CA ASN A 114 -2.88 6.55 -8.31
C ASN A 114 -3.26 5.37 -7.39
N ALA A 115 -3.08 5.52 -6.08
CA ALA A 115 -3.43 4.50 -5.09
C ALA A 115 -4.63 4.88 -4.21
N ASN A 116 -4.95 6.18 -4.08
CA ASN A 116 -6.02 6.65 -3.19
C ASN A 116 -7.41 6.09 -3.51
N TRP A 117 -7.70 5.77 -4.78
CA TRP A 117 -8.99 5.23 -5.18
C TRP A 117 -9.31 3.88 -4.51
N VAL A 118 -8.29 3.13 -4.06
CA VAL A 118 -8.44 1.85 -3.36
C VAL A 118 -9.18 2.00 -2.03
N ASN A 119 -9.11 3.17 -1.40
CA ASN A 119 -9.81 3.45 -0.14
C ASN A 119 -11.32 3.69 -0.33
N ALA A 120 -11.81 3.83 -1.56
CA ALA A 120 -13.23 3.99 -1.83
C ALA A 120 -13.98 2.65 -1.65
N LYS A 121 -15.16 2.67 -1.02
CA LYS A 121 -15.99 1.45 -0.85
C LYS A 121 -16.37 0.79 -2.18
N GLY A 122 -16.57 1.59 -3.24
CA GLY A 122 -16.83 1.08 -4.58
C GLY A 122 -15.66 0.28 -5.15
N ALA A 123 -14.42 0.67 -4.83
CA ALA A 123 -13.22 -0.07 -5.20
C ALA A 123 -13.16 -1.43 -4.51
N TRP A 124 -13.78 -1.60 -3.33
CA TRP A 124 -13.81 -2.91 -2.68
C TRP A 124 -14.88 -3.80 -3.31
N ALA A 125 -16.04 -3.21 -3.62
CA ALA A 125 -17.14 -3.91 -4.27
C ALA A 125 -16.74 -4.47 -5.64
N ILE A 126 -15.87 -3.79 -6.41
CA ILE A 126 -15.47 -4.26 -7.74
C ILE A 126 -14.79 -5.64 -7.69
N HIS A 127 -14.08 -5.98 -6.61
CA HIS A 127 -13.46 -7.30 -6.48
C HIS A 127 -14.51 -8.41 -6.42
N LEU A 128 -15.60 -8.20 -5.68
CA LEU A 128 -16.71 -9.15 -5.62
C LEU A 128 -17.43 -9.25 -6.97
N VAL A 129 -17.66 -8.11 -7.62
CA VAL A 129 -18.29 -8.06 -8.95
C VAL A 129 -17.43 -8.81 -9.97
N LEU A 130 -16.11 -8.58 -10.00
CA LEU A 130 -15.20 -9.27 -10.91
C LEU A 130 -15.20 -10.78 -10.69
N ILE A 131 -15.18 -11.23 -9.43
CA ILE A 131 -15.24 -12.66 -9.10
C ILE A 131 -16.55 -13.29 -9.60
N VAL A 132 -17.68 -12.64 -9.33
CA VAL A 132 -19.00 -13.13 -9.78
C VAL A 132 -19.08 -13.13 -11.30
N CYS A 133 -18.63 -12.08 -11.97
CA CYS A 133 -18.60 -11.99 -13.43
C CYS A 133 -17.72 -13.08 -14.05
N LEU A 134 -16.51 -13.31 -13.51
CA LEU A 134 -15.64 -14.41 -13.95
C LEU A 134 -16.32 -15.77 -13.76
N LYS A 135 -16.97 -15.97 -12.61
CA LYS A 135 -17.66 -17.23 -12.32
C LYS A 135 -18.79 -17.50 -13.32
N VAL A 136 -19.65 -16.50 -13.56
CA VAL A 136 -20.73 -16.59 -14.56
C VAL A 136 -20.16 -16.83 -15.95
N LEU A 137 -19.08 -16.14 -16.31
CA LEU A 137 -18.44 -16.29 -17.62
C LEU A 137 -17.98 -17.74 -17.85
N TYR A 138 -17.30 -18.36 -16.88
CA TYR A 138 -16.82 -19.73 -17.02
C TYR A 138 -17.94 -20.78 -16.92
N ASP A 139 -19.00 -20.52 -16.16
CA ASP A 139 -20.14 -21.45 -16.03
C ASP A 139 -20.99 -21.55 -17.30
N VAL A 140 -21.01 -20.50 -18.13
CA VAL A 140 -21.77 -20.49 -19.39
C VAL A 140 -21.07 -21.34 -20.48
N ILE A 141 -19.80 -21.69 -20.30
CA ILE A 141 -19.04 -22.45 -21.30
C ILE A 141 -19.48 -23.93 -21.26
N PRO A 142 -20.03 -24.47 -22.37
CA PRO A 142 -20.46 -25.86 -22.40
C PRO A 142 -19.26 -26.81 -22.29
N GLY A 143 -19.39 -27.82 -21.44
CA GLY A 143 -18.36 -28.83 -21.21
C GLY A 143 -17.35 -28.50 -20.11
N VAL A 144 -17.42 -27.30 -19.51
CA VAL A 144 -16.63 -26.97 -18.32
C VAL A 144 -17.33 -27.52 -17.08
N SER A 145 -16.61 -28.32 -16.29
CA SER A 145 -17.13 -28.82 -15.01
C SER A 145 -17.18 -27.70 -13.96
N GLN A 146 -17.98 -27.89 -12.91
CA GLN A 146 -18.11 -26.90 -11.84
C GLN A 146 -16.78 -26.66 -11.10
N GLU A 147 -16.00 -27.70 -10.88
CA GLU A 147 -14.68 -27.65 -10.24
C GLU A 147 -13.68 -26.87 -11.11
N THR A 148 -13.74 -27.12 -12.43
CA THR A 148 -12.91 -26.43 -13.41
C THR A 148 -13.27 -24.94 -13.46
N SER A 149 -14.56 -24.58 -13.45
CA SER A 149 -14.96 -23.17 -13.50
C SER A 149 -14.56 -22.39 -12.24
N TRP A 150 -14.63 -23.01 -11.04
CA TRP A 150 -14.10 -22.42 -9.82
C TRP A 150 -12.58 -22.22 -9.87
N THR A 151 -11.84 -23.21 -10.35
CA THR A 151 -10.38 -23.14 -10.50
C THR A 151 -9.98 -22.05 -11.51
N LEU A 152 -10.65 -21.97 -12.66
CA LEU A 152 -10.44 -20.91 -13.64
C LEU A 152 -10.76 -19.52 -13.08
N THR A 153 -11.86 -19.39 -12.32
CA THR A 153 -12.22 -18.14 -11.64
C THR A 153 -11.12 -17.70 -10.67
N ASN A 154 -10.62 -18.63 -9.85
CA ASN A 154 -9.56 -18.36 -8.90
C ASN A 154 -8.26 -17.95 -9.60
N ILE A 155 -7.79 -18.73 -10.58
CA ILE A 155 -6.55 -18.43 -11.32
C ILE A 155 -6.65 -17.08 -12.04
N SER A 156 -7.74 -16.80 -12.74
CA SER A 156 -7.91 -15.54 -13.49
C SER A 156 -7.95 -14.33 -12.57
N TYR A 157 -8.62 -14.44 -11.42
CA TYR A 157 -8.60 -13.39 -10.41
C TYR A 157 -7.20 -13.18 -9.82
N MET A 158 -6.47 -14.26 -9.48
CA MET A 158 -5.09 -14.16 -8.99
C MET A 158 -4.17 -13.51 -10.01
N PHE A 159 -4.27 -13.92 -11.27
CA PHE A 159 -3.46 -13.38 -12.36
C PHE A 159 -3.73 -11.88 -12.57
N GLY A 160 -5.00 -11.48 -12.67
CA GLY A 160 -5.37 -10.06 -12.78
C GLY A 160 -4.91 -9.24 -11.57
N SER A 161 -5.10 -9.77 -10.36
CA SER A 161 -4.63 -9.13 -9.13
C SER A 161 -3.10 -9.00 -9.10
N TYR A 162 -2.35 -10.01 -9.55
CA TYR A 162 -0.90 -9.95 -9.61
C TYR A 162 -0.43 -8.82 -10.54
N ILE A 163 -1.00 -8.77 -11.75
CA ILE A 163 -0.67 -7.71 -12.72
C ILE A 163 -0.92 -6.35 -12.09
N MET A 164 -2.13 -6.14 -11.59
CA MET A 164 -2.56 -4.84 -11.07
C MET A 164 -1.74 -4.36 -9.87
N PHE A 165 -1.47 -5.23 -8.90
CA PHE A 165 -0.88 -4.81 -7.62
C PHE A 165 0.64 -4.98 -7.54
N HIS A 166 1.22 -5.90 -8.32
CA HIS A 166 2.63 -6.27 -8.18
C HIS A 166 3.45 -6.09 -9.46
N HIS A 167 2.83 -6.16 -10.64
CA HIS A 167 3.52 -5.97 -11.91
C HIS A 167 3.55 -4.50 -12.35
N VAL A 168 2.39 -3.81 -12.27
CA VAL A 168 2.29 -2.38 -12.63
C VAL A 168 3.05 -1.53 -11.62
N ARG A 169 3.97 -0.69 -12.11
CA ARG A 169 4.81 0.24 -11.35
C ARG A 169 4.66 1.68 -11.84
N GLY A 170 5.09 2.63 -11.01
CA GLY A 170 5.02 4.04 -11.33
C GLY A 170 3.60 4.61 -11.22
N VAL A 171 3.45 5.83 -11.72
CA VAL A 171 2.18 6.53 -11.84
C VAL A 171 1.97 6.93 -13.31
N PRO A 172 0.72 6.96 -13.82
CA PRO A 172 0.46 7.23 -15.22
C PRO A 172 0.81 8.67 -15.66
N PHE A 173 1.05 9.58 -14.71
CA PHE A 173 1.43 10.98 -14.98
C PHE A 173 2.57 11.44 -14.07
N GLU A 174 3.59 12.06 -14.66
CA GLU A 174 4.88 12.38 -14.05
C GLU A 174 4.88 13.73 -13.30
N PHE A 175 3.97 13.90 -12.35
CA PHE A 175 3.91 15.15 -11.56
C PHE A 175 4.85 15.17 -10.34
N ASN A 176 5.48 14.03 -10.02
CA ASN A 176 6.31 13.83 -8.82
C ASN A 176 7.78 13.49 -9.16
N GLY A 177 8.28 13.88 -10.34
CA GLY A 177 9.70 13.68 -10.71
C GLY A 177 10.20 12.24 -10.66
N GLY A 178 9.35 11.25 -10.97
CA GLY A 178 9.71 9.83 -10.92
C GLY A 178 9.73 9.20 -9.51
N ALA A 179 9.23 9.88 -8.48
CA ALA A 179 9.28 9.41 -7.09
C ALA A 179 8.57 8.06 -6.84
N TYR A 180 7.73 7.56 -7.76
CA TYR A 180 7.01 6.29 -7.63
C TYR A 180 7.46 5.22 -8.63
N ASP A 181 8.45 5.48 -9.48
CA ASP A 181 8.81 4.60 -10.61
C ASP A 181 9.29 3.21 -10.16
N ASN A 182 9.91 3.16 -8.99
CA ASN A 182 10.41 1.95 -8.35
C ASN A 182 9.32 1.20 -7.55
N LEU A 183 8.16 1.81 -7.33
CA LEU A 183 7.11 1.27 -6.47
C LEU A 183 5.98 0.65 -7.29
N ASN A 184 5.62 -0.59 -6.97
CA ASN A 184 4.40 -1.18 -7.49
C ASN A 184 3.17 -0.59 -6.80
N MET A 185 2.00 -0.82 -7.39
CA MET A 185 0.76 -0.26 -6.88
C MET A 185 0.46 -0.72 -5.43
N TRP A 186 0.80 -1.95 -5.03
CA TRP A 186 0.64 -2.42 -3.65
C TRP A 186 1.45 -1.61 -2.64
N GLU A 187 2.69 -1.27 -2.99
CA GLU A 187 3.60 -0.49 -2.16
C GLU A 187 3.17 0.97 -2.06
N GLN A 188 2.53 1.49 -3.11
CA GLN A 188 1.99 2.83 -3.15
C GLN A 188 0.74 3.03 -2.27
N ILE A 189 -0.04 1.97 -2.00
CA ILE A 189 -1.25 2.08 -1.18
C ILE A 189 -0.90 2.58 0.23
N ASP A 190 -1.65 3.59 0.67
CA ASP A 190 -1.55 4.23 1.98
C ASP A 190 -0.12 4.64 2.33
N ASP A 191 0.61 5.18 1.35
CA ASP A 191 2.01 5.64 1.50
C ASP A 191 2.94 4.54 2.04
N GLY A 192 2.67 3.29 1.67
CA GLY A 192 3.43 2.13 2.13
C GLY A 192 3.06 1.64 3.52
N ALA A 193 2.13 2.30 4.23
CA ALA A 193 1.67 1.86 5.55
C ALA A 193 1.13 0.43 5.50
N GLN A 194 1.54 -0.39 6.47
CA GLN A 194 1.13 -1.79 6.55
C GLN A 194 -0.15 -1.93 7.38
N TYR A 195 -0.87 -3.04 7.19
CA TYR A 195 -2.05 -3.39 8.00
C TYR A 195 -3.20 -2.38 8.01
N THR A 196 -3.30 -1.54 6.97
CA THR A 196 -4.42 -0.63 6.77
C THR A 196 -5.70 -1.40 6.41
N PRO A 197 -6.90 -0.81 6.56
CA PRO A 197 -8.16 -1.47 6.20
C PRO A 197 -8.18 -1.93 4.73
N ALA A 198 -7.70 -1.09 3.81
CA ALA A 198 -7.59 -1.41 2.39
C ALA A 198 -6.67 -2.61 2.15
N LYS A 199 -5.44 -2.60 2.69
CA LYS A 199 -4.51 -3.73 2.52
C LYS A 199 -5.03 -5.01 3.15
N LYS A 200 -5.68 -4.94 4.32
CA LYS A 200 -6.32 -6.10 4.96
C LYS A 200 -7.42 -6.68 4.08
N PHE A 201 -8.29 -5.83 3.52
CA PHE A 201 -9.33 -6.26 2.60
C PHE A 201 -8.71 -6.93 1.36
N LEU A 202 -7.81 -6.25 0.66
CA LEU A 202 -7.17 -6.75 -0.56
C LEU A 202 -6.31 -8.00 -0.35
N LEU A 203 -5.77 -8.22 0.86
CA LEU A 203 -5.11 -9.46 1.23
C LEU A 203 -6.13 -10.58 1.49
N SER A 204 -7.27 -10.26 2.10
CA SER A 204 -8.29 -11.24 2.47
C SER A 204 -9.05 -11.81 1.28
N VAL A 205 -9.33 -11.01 0.23
CA VAL A 205 -10.10 -11.47 -0.94
C VAL A 205 -9.49 -12.69 -1.63
N PRO A 206 -8.19 -12.70 -2.03
CA PRO A 206 -7.61 -13.87 -2.66
C PRO A 206 -7.62 -15.10 -1.73
N ILE A 207 -7.43 -14.92 -0.42
CA ILE A 207 -7.49 -16.02 0.55
C ILE A 207 -8.93 -16.57 0.66
N ALA A 208 -9.94 -15.71 0.70
CA ALA A 208 -11.33 -16.13 0.76
C ALA A 208 -11.76 -16.86 -0.53
N LEU A 209 -11.37 -16.34 -1.70
CA LEU A 209 -11.67 -16.98 -2.98
C LEU A 209 -11.01 -18.35 -3.11
N PHE A 210 -9.77 -18.49 -2.64
CA PHE A 210 -9.08 -19.77 -2.55
C PHE A 210 -9.85 -20.80 -1.73
N LEU A 211 -10.25 -20.43 -0.51
CA LEU A 211 -10.98 -21.31 0.38
C LEU A 211 -12.34 -21.71 -0.22
N LEU A 212 -13.01 -20.77 -0.87
CA LEU A 212 -14.25 -21.02 -1.60
C LEU A 212 -14.03 -22.00 -2.77
N SER A 213 -12.98 -21.77 -3.56
CA SER A 213 -12.61 -22.65 -4.68
C SER A 213 -12.29 -24.06 -4.18
N THR A 214 -11.46 -24.21 -3.15
CA THR A 214 -11.12 -25.51 -2.55
C THR A 214 -12.35 -26.25 -2.03
N HIS A 215 -13.30 -25.52 -1.43
CA HIS A 215 -14.55 -26.11 -0.96
C HIS A 215 -15.39 -26.68 -2.12
N TYR A 216 -15.55 -25.92 -3.20
CA TYR A 216 -16.34 -26.35 -4.36
C TYR A 216 -15.62 -27.31 -5.31
N THR A 217 -14.31 -27.43 -5.21
CA THR A 217 -13.54 -28.50 -5.88
C THR A 217 -13.43 -29.75 -5.01
N HIS A 218 -14.25 -29.86 -3.96
CA HIS A 218 -14.32 -31.02 -3.08
C HIS A 218 -12.97 -31.45 -2.47
N TYR A 219 -12.07 -30.49 -2.23
CA TYR A 219 -10.73 -30.77 -1.69
C TYR A 219 -9.89 -31.74 -2.54
N ASP A 220 -10.20 -31.87 -3.83
CA ASP A 220 -9.37 -32.62 -4.77
C ASP A 220 -7.94 -32.05 -4.80
N LEU A 221 -6.95 -32.94 -4.76
CA LEU A 221 -5.56 -32.57 -4.56
C LEU A 221 -4.98 -31.77 -5.74
N VAL A 222 -5.41 -32.08 -6.98
CA VAL A 222 -4.90 -31.41 -8.18
C VAL A 222 -5.42 -29.99 -8.21
N TYR A 223 -6.73 -29.80 -8.08
CA TYR A 223 -7.34 -28.47 -8.03
C TYR A 223 -6.85 -27.66 -6.82
N PHE A 224 -6.70 -28.29 -5.65
CA PHE A 224 -6.13 -27.66 -4.47
C PHE A 224 -4.73 -27.13 -4.75
N THR A 225 -3.84 -27.97 -5.29
CA THR A 225 -2.44 -27.59 -5.53
C THR A 225 -2.35 -26.40 -6.50
N ILE A 226 -3.11 -26.45 -7.60
CA ILE A 226 -3.13 -25.36 -8.58
C ILE A 226 -3.64 -24.06 -7.95
N ASN A 227 -4.77 -24.12 -7.24
CA ASN A 227 -5.36 -22.95 -6.59
C ASN A 227 -4.47 -22.39 -5.49
N PHE A 228 -3.79 -23.26 -4.74
CA PHE A 228 -2.88 -22.88 -3.67
C PHE A 228 -1.64 -22.16 -4.21
N LEU A 229 -1.01 -22.70 -5.26
CA LEU A 229 0.15 -22.06 -5.89
C LEU A 229 -0.21 -20.67 -6.46
N ALA A 230 -1.38 -20.54 -7.10
CA ALA A 230 -1.86 -19.26 -7.61
C ALA A 230 -2.02 -18.21 -6.50
N VAL A 231 -2.54 -18.62 -5.34
CA VAL A 231 -2.73 -17.74 -4.18
C VAL A 231 -1.41 -17.37 -3.54
N LEU A 232 -0.47 -18.30 -3.41
CA LEU A 232 0.87 -18.00 -2.91
C LEU A 232 1.57 -16.93 -3.76
N ALA A 233 1.46 -17.02 -5.09
CA ALA A 233 2.06 -16.04 -6.00
C ALA A 233 1.54 -14.60 -5.77
N VAL A 234 0.30 -14.45 -5.29
CA VAL A 234 -0.31 -13.13 -5.02
C VAL A 234 -0.17 -12.71 -3.56
N VAL A 235 -0.25 -13.65 -2.63
CA VAL A 235 -0.23 -13.36 -1.19
C VAL A 235 1.19 -13.10 -0.71
N ILE A 236 2.18 -13.88 -1.16
CA ILE A 236 3.57 -13.71 -0.70
C ILE A 236 4.06 -12.27 -0.91
N PRO A 237 3.92 -11.64 -2.11
CA PRO A 237 4.36 -10.26 -2.33
C PRO A 237 3.58 -9.20 -1.53
N LYS A 238 2.41 -9.54 -0.98
CA LYS A 238 1.60 -8.64 -0.15
C LYS A 238 2.08 -8.56 1.31
N LEU A 239 2.89 -9.52 1.76
CA LEU A 239 3.30 -9.61 3.16
C LEU A 239 4.37 -8.56 3.49
N PRO A 240 4.45 -8.06 4.74
CA PRO A 240 5.41 -7.02 5.08
C PRO A 240 6.87 -7.42 4.87
N PHE A 241 7.21 -8.71 5.01
CA PHE A 241 8.58 -9.20 4.80
C PHE A 241 9.01 -9.22 3.33
N SER A 242 8.06 -9.23 2.39
CA SER A 242 8.35 -9.20 0.94
C SER A 242 8.34 -7.78 0.38
N HIS A 243 8.22 -6.76 1.24
CA HIS A 243 8.24 -5.37 0.82
C HIS A 243 9.53 -5.08 0.04
N ARG A 244 9.41 -4.45 -1.15
CA ARG A 244 10.55 -4.15 -2.04
C ARG A 244 11.37 -5.36 -2.51
N MET A 245 10.88 -6.58 -2.27
CA MET A 245 11.49 -7.78 -2.82
C MET A 245 11.09 -7.91 -4.29
N ARG A 246 12.08 -7.96 -5.18
CA ARG A 246 11.88 -8.18 -6.61
C ARG A 246 12.40 -9.55 -6.99
N VAL A 247 11.61 -10.29 -7.75
CA VAL A 247 12.00 -11.57 -8.34
C VAL A 247 12.26 -11.31 -9.82
N GLY A 248 13.54 -11.34 -10.20
CA GLY A 248 13.97 -11.28 -11.59
C GLY A 248 14.19 -12.69 -12.11
N LEU A 249 13.53 -13.03 -13.23
CA LEU A 249 13.86 -14.21 -14.02
C LEU A 249 14.84 -13.77 -15.11
N PHE A 250 16.04 -14.34 -15.13
CA PHE A 250 17.09 -14.05 -16.12
C PHE A 250 17.66 -12.63 -16.13
N SER A 251 17.66 -11.90 -15.01
CA SER A 251 18.41 -10.65 -14.91
C SER A 251 19.91 -10.96 -14.91
N GLY A 252 20.63 -10.45 -15.92
CA GLY A 252 22.08 -10.40 -15.89
C GLY A 252 22.57 -9.69 -14.63
N VAL A 253 23.77 -10.06 -14.16
CA VAL A 253 24.44 -9.41 -13.03
C VAL A 253 24.36 -7.89 -13.24
N PRO A 254 23.85 -7.10 -12.26
CA PRO A 254 23.88 -5.65 -12.36
C PRO A 254 25.32 -5.22 -12.66
N GLU A 255 25.54 -4.47 -13.74
CA GLU A 255 26.85 -3.84 -13.92
C GLU A 255 26.98 -2.73 -12.89
N ASP A 256 28.04 -2.82 -12.07
CA ASP A 256 28.40 -1.86 -11.03
C ASP A 256 28.67 -0.46 -11.61
#